data_AF-A0A7X6U5K5-F1
#
_entry.id   AF-A0A7X6U5K5-F1
#
_cell.length_a   1.000
_cell.length_b   1.000
_cell.length_c   1.000
_cell.angle_alpha   90.00
_cell.angle_beta   90.00
_cell.angle_gamma   90.00
#
_symmetry.space_group_name_H-M   'P 1'
#
loop_
_entity.id
_entity.type
_entity.pdbx_description
1 polymer ?
#
loop_
_entity_poly.entity_id
_entity_poly.type
_entity_poly.pdbx_seq_one_letter_code
_entity_poly.pdbx_strand_id
1 'polypeptide(L)'
;MKADRSFEHLTHVYGRIWNGAALLLFLSFPVLCSLIFAAPIAWPAFAAGFIPTAIIFIPVTIIEFVTFVPMLGSAGSYLAFVTGNLTNLKIPCALNAMDKAGVSAQTEEGELVSTIAMATSSIVTTLVIALGVFLMAVSGFGNLLANPALAPAFNNIMPA
;
A
#
# COMPACT_ATOMS: atom_id res chain seq x y z
N MET A 1 -30.32 24.31 -5.84
CA MET A 1 -28.95 24.61 -6.29
C MET A 1 -28.03 23.56 -5.65
N LYS A 2 -27.66 22.49 -6.39
CA LYS A 2 -26.68 21.51 -5.88
C LYS A 2 -25.35 22.25 -5.82
N ALA A 3 -24.80 22.42 -4.62
CA ALA A 3 -23.45 22.95 -4.47
C ALA A 3 -22.52 22.04 -5.29
N ASP A 4 -21.94 22.60 -6.35
CA ASP A 4 -20.90 21.93 -7.14
C ASP A 4 -19.71 21.79 -6.20
N ARG A 5 -19.56 20.61 -5.60
CA ARG A 5 -18.49 20.37 -4.63
C ARG A 5 -17.20 20.33 -5.45
N SER A 6 -16.33 21.32 -5.23
CA SER A 6 -14.99 21.37 -5.83
C SER A 6 -14.30 20.01 -5.74
N PHE A 7 -13.58 19.62 -6.79
CA PHE A 7 -12.85 18.36 -6.90
C PHE A 7 -12.04 18.07 -5.62
N GLU A 8 -11.30 19.06 -5.11
CA GLU A 8 -10.52 18.93 -3.87
C GLU A 8 -11.39 18.55 -2.66
N HIS A 9 -12.55 19.18 -2.51
CA HIS A 9 -13.45 18.90 -1.40
C HIS A 9 -13.96 17.45 -1.46
N LEU A 10 -14.34 16.97 -2.65
CA LEU A 10 -14.76 15.58 -2.83
C LEU A 10 -13.61 14.61 -2.58
N THR A 11 -12.41 14.92 -3.09
CA THR A 11 -11.20 14.12 -2.88
C THR A 11 -10.90 13.91 -1.41
N HIS A 12 -10.96 14.98 -0.59
CA HIS A 12 -10.75 14.84 0.85
C HIS A 12 -11.87 14.07 1.56
N VAL A 13 -13.13 14.25 1.17
CA VAL A 13 -14.25 13.51 1.77
C VAL A 13 -14.13 12.02 1.47
N TYR A 14 -13.97 11.65 0.21
CA TYR A 14 -13.84 10.24 -0.19
C TYR A 14 -12.54 9.63 0.32
N GLY A 15 -11.42 10.36 0.24
CA GLY A 15 -10.13 9.89 0.72
C GLY A 15 -10.13 9.57 2.22
N ARG A 16 -10.75 10.41 3.06
CA ARG A 16 -10.87 10.15 4.51
C ARG A 16 -11.76 8.95 4.81
N ILE A 17 -12.92 8.85 4.13
CA ILE A 17 -13.83 7.72 4.30
C ILE A 17 -13.12 6.42 3.89
N TRP A 18 -12.47 6.41 2.74
CA TRP A 18 -11.76 5.25 2.21
C TRP A 18 -10.60 4.83 3.11
N ASN A 19 -9.75 5.76 3.54
CA ASN A 19 -8.64 5.46 4.45
C ASN A 19 -9.15 4.95 5.81
N GLY A 20 -10.23 5.53 6.33
CA GLY A 20 -10.87 5.03 7.54
C GLY A 20 -11.39 3.60 7.38
N ALA A 21 -12.06 3.31 6.26
CA ALA A 21 -12.53 1.97 5.94
C ALA A 21 -11.38 0.96 5.77
N ALA A 22 -10.30 1.35 5.09
CA ALA A 22 -9.11 0.52 4.92
C ALA A 22 -8.42 0.23 6.26
N LEU A 23 -8.28 1.23 7.13
CA LEU A 23 -7.74 1.04 8.48
C LEU A 23 -8.58 0.03 9.28
N LEU A 24 -9.91 0.18 9.24
CA LEU A 24 -10.81 -0.77 9.90
C LEU A 24 -10.68 -2.17 9.31
N LEU A 25 -10.54 -2.31 8.00
CA LEU A 25 -10.32 -3.59 7.34
C LEU A 25 -8.99 -4.23 7.80
N PHE A 26 -7.89 -3.48 7.82
CA PHE A 26 -6.59 -3.98 8.26
C PHE A 26 -6.58 -4.40 9.72
N LEU A 27 -7.25 -3.65 10.61
CA LEU A 27 -7.39 -4.01 12.02
C LEU A 27 -8.39 -5.17 12.22
N SER A 28 -9.39 -5.30 11.35
CA SER A 28 -10.38 -6.38 11.46
C SER A 28 -9.76 -7.75 11.24
N PHE A 29 -8.77 -7.88 10.34
CA PHE A 29 -8.15 -9.16 10.03
C PHE A 29 -7.55 -9.89 11.24
N PRO A 30 -6.60 -9.31 12.01
CA PRO A 30 -6.04 -9.98 13.19
C PRO A 30 -7.09 -10.23 14.27
N VAL A 31 -8.07 -9.35 14.43
CA VAL A 31 -9.19 -9.52 15.38
C VAL A 31 -10.05 -10.71 14.98
N LEU A 32 -10.46 -10.81 13.71
CA LEU A 32 -11.25 -11.92 13.20
C LEU A 32 -10.50 -13.24 13.30
N CYS A 33 -9.20 -13.27 12.98
CA CYS A 33 -8.37 -14.45 13.18
C CYS A 33 -8.34 -14.88 14.66
N SER A 34 -8.13 -13.93 15.59
CA SER A 34 -8.16 -14.22 17.03
C SER A 34 -9.49 -14.83 17.48
N LEU A 35 -10.62 -14.30 16.98
CA LEU A 35 -11.96 -14.80 17.32
C LEU A 35 -12.26 -16.17 16.69
N ILE A 36 -11.97 -16.36 15.40
CA ILE A 36 -12.26 -17.60 14.66
C ILE A 36 -11.44 -18.77 15.22
N PHE A 37 -10.16 -18.55 15.51
CA PHE A 37 -9.26 -19.59 16.02
C PHE A 37 -9.26 -19.70 17.55
N ALA A 38 -10.11 -18.92 18.25
CA ALA A 38 -10.13 -18.82 19.71
C ALA A 38 -8.73 -18.59 20.32
N ALA A 39 -7.89 -17.83 19.61
CA ALA A 39 -6.49 -17.59 19.95
C ALA A 39 -6.38 -16.22 20.66
N PRO A 40 -6.27 -16.17 22.00
CA PRO A 40 -6.15 -14.92 22.72
C PRO A 40 -4.84 -14.22 22.36
N ILE A 41 -4.84 -12.90 22.37
CA ILE A 41 -3.65 -12.10 22.10
C ILE A 41 -2.63 -12.35 23.22
N ALA A 42 -1.48 -12.93 22.86
CA ALA A 42 -0.34 -13.05 23.75
C ALA A 42 0.35 -11.68 23.89
N TRP A 43 -0.16 -10.84 24.79
CA TRP A 43 0.30 -9.47 24.99
C TRP A 43 1.83 -9.28 25.09
N PRO A 44 2.59 -10.14 25.81
CA PRO A 44 4.04 -10.01 25.86
C PRO A 44 4.71 -10.23 24.50
N ALA A 45 4.26 -11.24 23.73
CA ALA A 45 4.77 -11.53 22.40
C ALA A 45 4.36 -10.44 21.39
N PHE A 46 3.13 -9.94 21.49
CA PHE A 46 2.66 -8.81 20.69
C PHE A 46 3.52 -7.57 20.94
N ALA A 47 3.75 -7.20 22.21
CA ALA A 47 4.57 -6.03 22.54
C ALA A 47 6.02 -6.19 22.08
N ALA A 48 6.59 -7.40 22.22
CA ALA A 48 7.94 -7.71 21.75
C ALA A 48 8.11 -7.56 20.23
N GLY A 49 7.08 -7.85 19.44
CA GLY A 49 7.08 -7.59 17.99
C GLY A 49 6.71 -6.15 17.63
N PHE A 50 5.66 -5.61 18.25
CA PHE A 50 5.10 -4.30 17.91
C PHE A 50 6.02 -3.14 18.26
N ILE A 51 6.64 -3.13 19.44
CA ILE A 51 7.44 -1.99 19.91
C ILE A 51 8.65 -1.72 18.98
N PRO A 52 9.50 -2.71 18.65
CA PRO A 52 10.62 -2.47 17.73
C PRO A 52 10.16 -2.03 16.35
N THR A 53 9.10 -2.65 15.80
CA THR A 53 8.53 -2.26 14.51
C THR A 53 8.00 -0.83 14.55
N ALA A 54 7.26 -0.46 15.61
CA ALA A 54 6.72 0.89 15.77
C ALA A 54 7.83 1.95 15.85
N ILE A 55 8.91 1.68 16.59
CA ILE A 55 10.05 2.59 16.72
C ILE A 55 10.70 2.86 15.34
N ILE A 56 10.76 1.86 14.47
CA ILE A 56 11.33 2.01 13.12
C ILE A 56 10.33 2.68 12.18
N PHE A 57 9.10 2.17 12.10
CA PHE A 57 8.15 2.54 11.06
C PHE A 57 7.35 3.80 11.35
N ILE A 58 7.14 4.20 12.61
CA ILE A 58 6.43 5.45 12.91
C ILE A 58 7.22 6.67 12.40
N PRO A 59 8.52 6.85 12.71
CA PRO A 59 9.30 7.97 12.18
C PRO A 59 9.37 7.93 10.64
N VAL A 60 9.59 6.76 10.05
CA VAL A 60 9.63 6.58 8.59
C VAL A 60 8.30 7.04 7.97
N THR A 61 7.18 6.60 8.52
CA THR A 61 5.84 6.99 8.01
C THR A 61 5.63 8.50 8.07
N ILE A 62 6.07 9.16 9.15
CA ILE A 62 5.96 10.62 9.28
C ILE A 62 6.82 11.32 8.22
N ILE A 63 8.06 10.88 8.04
CA ILE A 63 8.98 11.46 7.04
C ILE A 63 8.45 11.26 5.63
N GLU A 64 7.98 10.06 5.31
CA GLU A 64 7.38 9.72 4.02
C GLU A 64 6.11 10.56 3.77
N PHE A 65 5.26 10.74 4.78
CA PHE A 65 4.07 11.57 4.64
C PHE A 65 4.42 13.02 4.31
N VAL A 66 5.32 13.63 5.06
CA VAL A 66 5.71 15.04 4.84
C VAL A 66 6.42 15.23 3.50
N THR A 67 7.18 14.23 3.07
CA THR A 67 7.98 14.30 1.83
C THR A 67 7.13 14.02 0.59
N PHE A 68 6.29 13.00 0.62
CA PHE A 68 5.62 12.50 -0.58
C PHE A 68 4.26 13.14 -0.85
N VAL A 69 3.56 13.62 0.18
CA VAL A 69 2.26 14.28 -0.04
C VAL A 69 2.39 15.50 -0.97
N PRO A 70 3.37 16.41 -0.80
CA PRO A 70 3.58 17.53 -1.71
C PRO A 70 3.99 17.09 -3.13
N MET A 71 4.61 15.92 -3.27
CA MET A 71 5.08 15.40 -4.55
C MET A 71 3.99 14.69 -5.37
N LEU A 72 2.90 14.27 -4.72
CA LEU A 72 1.86 13.43 -5.35
C LEU A 72 0.51 14.13 -5.50
N GLY A 73 0.27 15.21 -4.75
CA GLY A 73 -1.05 15.83 -4.66
C GLY A 73 -1.98 15.07 -3.70
N SER A 74 -3.17 15.62 -3.46
CA SER A 74 -4.10 15.12 -2.43
C SER A 74 -4.70 13.76 -2.81
N ALA A 75 -5.20 13.62 -4.04
CA ALA A 75 -5.85 12.41 -4.54
C ALA A 75 -4.86 11.24 -4.64
N GLY A 76 -3.70 11.48 -5.25
CA GLY A 76 -2.63 10.50 -5.36
C GLY A 76 -2.17 10.00 -3.99
N SER A 77 -2.02 10.90 -3.02
CA SER A 77 -1.59 10.55 -1.66
C SER A 77 -2.57 9.64 -0.93
N TYR A 78 -3.88 9.94 -0.95
CA TYR A 78 -4.87 9.08 -0.29
C TYR A 78 -4.79 7.63 -0.80
N LEU A 79 -4.61 7.45 -2.10
CA LEU A 79 -4.46 6.13 -2.72
C LEU A 79 -3.09 5.50 -2.44
N ALA A 80 -2.02 6.29 -2.44
CA ALA A 80 -0.64 5.88 -2.19
C ALA A 80 -0.50 5.14 -0.87
N PHE A 81 -0.94 5.81 0.20
CA PHE A 81 -0.69 5.37 1.56
C PHE A 81 -1.51 4.14 1.94
N VAL A 82 -2.66 3.91 1.27
CA VAL A 82 -3.44 2.68 1.45
C VAL A 82 -2.83 1.51 0.69
N THR A 83 -2.31 1.74 -0.52
CA THR A 83 -1.81 0.66 -1.40
C THR A 83 -0.35 0.28 -1.12
N GLY A 84 0.41 1.17 -0.48
CA GLY A 84 1.78 0.90 -0.04
C GLY A 84 2.82 0.89 -1.17
N ASN A 85 4.05 0.50 -0.81
CA ASN A 85 5.22 0.46 -1.68
C ASN A 85 5.50 1.78 -2.44
N LEU A 86 5.41 2.90 -1.71
CA LEU A 86 5.51 4.24 -2.28
C LEU A 86 6.87 4.47 -2.93
N THR A 87 7.94 4.30 -2.15
CA THR A 87 9.32 4.62 -2.53
C THR A 87 9.83 3.78 -3.70
N ASN A 88 9.53 2.48 -3.73
CA ASN A 88 10.08 1.62 -4.78
C ASN A 88 9.27 1.63 -6.07
N LEU A 89 7.99 2.00 -6.03
CA LEU A 89 7.11 1.78 -7.19
C LEU A 89 6.14 2.93 -7.45
N LYS A 90 5.37 3.41 -6.46
CA LYS A 90 4.31 4.40 -6.74
C LYS A 90 4.85 5.77 -7.12
N ILE A 91 5.80 6.27 -6.34
CA ILE A 91 6.43 7.57 -6.57
C ILE A 91 7.17 7.61 -7.91
N PRO A 92 8.08 6.66 -8.23
CA PRO A 92 8.76 6.70 -9.52
C PRO A 92 7.79 6.58 -10.71
N CYS A 93 6.72 5.78 -10.59
CA CYS A 93 5.67 5.72 -11.63
C CYS A 93 4.95 7.06 -11.80
N ALA A 94 4.56 7.72 -10.70
CA ALA A 94 3.86 9.00 -10.74
C ALA A 94 4.76 10.11 -11.30
N LEU A 95 6.00 10.22 -10.82
CA LEU A 95 6.96 11.22 -11.29
C LEU A 95 7.29 11.02 -12.77
N ASN A 96 7.52 9.78 -13.23
CA ASN A 96 7.80 9.51 -14.64
C ASN A 96 6.59 9.85 -15.54
N ALA A 97 5.37 9.57 -15.08
CA ALA A 97 4.16 9.91 -15.83
C ALA A 97 3.97 11.43 -15.93
N MET A 98 4.18 12.17 -14.83
CA MET A 98 4.11 13.64 -14.82
C MET A 98 5.19 14.28 -15.69
N ASP A 99 6.44 13.79 -15.60
CA ASP A 99 7.56 14.24 -16.42
C ASP A 99 7.28 14.04 -17.92
N LYS A 100 6.77 12.87 -18.31
CA LYS A 100 6.39 12.59 -19.71
C LYS A 100 5.21 13.42 -20.20
N ALA A 101 4.29 13.78 -19.31
CA ALA A 101 3.16 14.64 -19.63
C ALA A 101 3.52 16.14 -19.56
N GLY A 102 4.72 16.50 -19.08
CA GLY A 102 5.15 17.89 -18.94
C GLY A 102 4.38 18.67 -17.87
N VAL A 103 3.82 17.97 -16.87
CA VAL A 103 2.99 18.56 -15.81
C VAL A 103 3.66 18.46 -14.44
N SER A 104 3.23 19.29 -13.49
CA SER A 104 3.75 19.30 -12.12
C SER A 104 2.67 18.88 -11.14
N ALA A 105 3.03 18.23 -10.04
CA ALA A 105 2.10 17.85 -8.97
C ALA A 105 1.34 19.03 -8.33
N GLN A 106 1.78 20.27 -8.59
CA GLN A 106 1.15 21.51 -8.14
C GLN A 106 0.03 22.00 -9.08
N THR A 107 -0.20 21.35 -10.21
CA THR A 107 -1.30 21.67 -11.14
C THR A 107 -2.40 20.62 -11.06
N GLU A 108 -3.65 21.02 -11.36
CA GLU A 108 -4.78 20.08 -11.41
C GLU A 108 -4.51 18.92 -12.37
N GLU A 109 -3.90 19.20 -13.53
CA GLU A 109 -3.52 18.19 -14.52
C GLU A 109 -2.47 17.22 -13.98
N GLY A 110 -1.47 17.70 -13.23
CA GLY A 110 -0.45 16.85 -12.63
C GLY A 110 -1.00 15.96 -11.51
N GLU A 111 -1.91 16.47 -10.69
CA GLU A 111 -2.62 15.66 -9.69
C GLU A 111 -3.48 14.57 -10.35
N LEU A 112 -4.09 14.86 -11.49
CA LEU A 112 -4.88 13.88 -12.23
C LEU A 112 -3.97 12.78 -12.83
N VAL A 113 -2.86 13.18 -13.45
CA VAL A 113 -1.86 12.25 -14.03
C VAL A 113 -1.22 11.40 -12.95
N SER A 114 -0.80 11.99 -11.82
CA SER A 114 -0.21 11.26 -10.69
C SER A 114 -1.21 10.23 -10.15
N THR A 115 -2.47 10.61 -9.97
CA THR A 115 -3.52 9.72 -9.46
C THR A 115 -3.76 8.53 -10.40
N ILE A 116 -3.85 8.75 -11.71
CA ILE A 116 -4.04 7.68 -12.70
C ILE A 116 -2.82 6.75 -12.74
N ALA A 117 -1.60 7.30 -12.73
CA ALA A 117 -0.39 6.51 -12.72
C ALA A 117 -0.32 5.61 -11.48
N MET A 118 -0.70 6.15 -10.32
CA MET A 118 -0.75 5.43 -9.06
C MET A 118 -1.84 4.36 -9.02
N ALA A 119 -3.04 4.67 -9.49
CA ALA A 119 -4.12 3.70 -9.60
C ALA A 119 -3.75 2.53 -10.51
N THR A 120 -3.19 2.83 -11.68
CA THR A 120 -2.71 1.81 -12.64
C THR A 120 -1.63 0.94 -12.01
N SER A 121 -0.65 1.58 -11.38
CA SER A 121 0.41 0.89 -10.66
C SER A 121 -0.14 -0.07 -9.59
N SER A 122 -1.14 0.37 -8.82
CA SER A 122 -1.76 -0.46 -7.77
C SER A 122 -2.57 -1.61 -8.34
N ILE A 123 -3.35 -1.39 -9.39
CA ILE A 123 -4.06 -2.46 -10.10
C ILE A 123 -3.07 -3.52 -10.61
N VAL A 124 -2.00 -3.10 -11.29
CA VAL A 124 -0.99 -4.03 -11.81
C VAL A 124 -0.33 -4.80 -10.67
N THR A 125 0.03 -4.13 -9.57
CA THR A 125 0.62 -4.79 -8.39
C THR A 125 -0.33 -5.85 -7.82
N THR A 126 -1.62 -5.52 -7.67
CA THR A 126 -2.63 -6.44 -7.18
C THR A 126 -2.83 -7.61 -8.13
N LEU A 127 -2.85 -7.40 -9.45
CA LEU A 127 -2.97 -8.48 -10.44
C LEU A 127 -1.77 -9.42 -10.38
N VAL A 128 -0.55 -8.90 -10.25
CA VAL A 128 0.67 -9.71 -10.12
C VAL A 128 0.62 -10.56 -8.84
N ILE A 129 0.23 -9.97 -7.72
CA ILE A 129 0.08 -10.71 -6.45
C ILE A 129 -1.01 -11.77 -6.56
N ALA A 130 -2.17 -11.43 -7.11
CA ALA A 130 -3.29 -12.36 -7.29
C ALA A 130 -2.91 -13.53 -8.20
N LEU A 131 -2.19 -13.26 -9.29
CA LEU A 131 -1.66 -14.30 -10.17
C LEU A 131 -0.64 -15.18 -9.44
N GLY A 132 0.28 -14.59 -8.66
CA GLY A 132 1.25 -15.32 -7.85
C GLY A 132 0.57 -16.28 -6.87
N VAL A 133 -0.43 -15.80 -6.12
CA VAL A 133 -1.22 -16.62 -5.20
C VAL A 133 -1.99 -17.72 -5.95
N PHE A 134 -2.60 -17.40 -7.10
CA PHE A 134 -3.31 -18.38 -7.91
C PHE A 134 -2.38 -19.50 -8.41
N LEU A 135 -1.20 -19.16 -8.94
CA LEU A 135 -0.21 -20.15 -9.38
C LEU A 135 0.28 -21.02 -8.21
N MET A 136 0.55 -20.42 -7.06
CA MET A 136 0.96 -21.18 -5.87
C MET A 136 -0.12 -22.15 -5.38
N ALA A 137 -1.39 -21.69 -5.32
CA ALA A 137 -2.49 -22.48 -4.76
C ALA A 137 -3.07 -23.51 -5.73
N VAL A 138 -3.12 -23.22 -7.04
CA VAL A 138 -3.90 -24.00 -8.02
C VAL A 138 -3.02 -24.81 -8.97
N SER A 139 -1.87 -24.29 -9.40
CA SER A 139 -1.07 -24.93 -10.46
C SER A 139 0.02 -25.89 -9.95
N GLY A 140 0.09 -26.13 -8.64
CA GLY A 140 1.14 -26.95 -8.03
C GLY A 140 2.53 -26.31 -8.04
N PHE A 141 2.65 -25.04 -8.42
CA PHE A 141 3.93 -24.30 -8.46
C PHE A 141 4.59 -24.25 -7.07
N GLY A 142 3.79 -24.25 -5.99
CA GLY A 142 4.31 -24.38 -4.62
C GLY A 142 5.20 -25.61 -4.41
N ASN A 143 4.90 -26.75 -5.05
CA ASN A 143 5.72 -27.97 -4.94
C ASN A 143 7.04 -27.85 -5.70
N LEU A 144 7.08 -27.07 -6.79
CA LEU A 144 8.31 -26.76 -7.50
C LEU A 144 9.20 -25.82 -6.67
N LEU A 145 8.61 -24.80 -6.04
CA LEU A 145 9.33 -23.86 -5.18
C LEU A 145 9.83 -24.52 -3.88
N ALA A 146 9.13 -25.54 -3.38
CA ALA A 146 9.53 -26.34 -2.23
C ALA A 146 10.70 -27.31 -2.52
N ASN A 147 11.25 -27.30 -3.74
CA ASN A 147 12.41 -28.12 -4.07
C ASN A 147 13.63 -27.64 -3.24
N PRO A 148 14.32 -28.54 -2.50
CA PRO A 148 15.46 -28.18 -1.66
C PRO A 148 16.62 -27.52 -2.43
N ALA A 149 16.71 -27.70 -3.75
CA ALA A 149 17.68 -26.98 -4.59
C ALA A 149 17.43 -25.46 -4.65
N LEU A 150 16.20 -25.01 -4.43
CA LEU A 150 15.81 -23.59 -4.44
C LEU A 150 15.81 -22.94 -3.05
N ALA A 151 15.94 -23.74 -1.98
CA ALA A 151 16.00 -23.26 -0.60
C ALA A 151 17.06 -22.16 -0.34
N PRO A 152 18.29 -22.22 -0.92
CA PRO A 152 19.28 -21.15 -0.74
C PRO A 152 18.82 -19.81 -1.31
N ALA A 153 18.05 -19.82 -2.39
CA ALA A 153 17.55 -18.59 -3.01
C ALA A 153 16.49 -17.91 -2.12
N PHE A 154 15.58 -18.69 -1.52
CA PHE A 154 14.54 -18.15 -0.62
C PHE A 154 15.09 -17.59 0.68
N ASN A 155 16.14 -18.19 1.23
CA ASN A 155 16.80 -17.71 2.45
C ASN A 155 17.44 -16.32 2.31
N ASN A 156 17.58 -15.80 1.08
CA ASN A 156 18.12 -14.47 0.81
C ASN A 156 17.03 -13.43 0.46
N ILE A 157 15.76 -13.82 0.39
CA ILE A 157 14.64 -12.93 -0.01
C ILE A 157 14.01 -12.23 1.20
N MET A 158 13.94 -12.91 2.35
CA MET A 158 13.52 -12.25 3.58
C MET A 158 14.74 -11.56 4.21
N PRO A 159 14.66 -10.27 4.59
CA PRO A 159 15.68 -9.70 5.46
C PRO A 159 15.72 -10.52 6.75
N ALA A 160 16.92 -10.94 7.14
CA ALA A 160 17.19 -11.73 8.34
C ALA A 160 16.71 -11.04 9.63
#